data_AF-A0A509CND3-F1
#
_entry.id   AF-A0A509CND3-F1
#
_cell.length_a   1.000
_cell.length_b   1.000
_cell.length_c   1.000
_cell.angle_alpha   90.00
_cell.angle_beta   90.00
_cell.angle_gamma   90.00
#
_symmetry.space_group_name_H-M   'P 1'
#
loop_
_entity.id
_entity.type
_entity.pdbx_description
1 polymer ?
#
loop_
_entity_poly.entity_id
_entity_poly.type
_entity_poly.pdbx_seq_one_letter_code
_entity_poly.pdbx_strand_id
1 'polypeptide(L)'
;MLRDFRITDFQNYQAIIGHQAVALDPNDTDQMDMRTLWNTDNDRARAELHWRITLVFTVFMMALMVVPLSVVNPRQGRVLSMLPAMLLYLLFFLIQTSIKSNGGKGKLDPVIWMWAVNLIYLALAIGLNLWDTVPVRRLRARFLRKGAV
;
A
#
# COMPACT_ATOMS: atom_id res chain seq x y z
N MET A 1 5.96 -13.63 49.64
CA MET A 1 4.76 -13.77 48.80
C MET A 1 5.07 -14.74 47.67
N LEU A 2 4.73 -16.03 47.84
CA LEU A 2 4.91 -17.05 46.81
C LEU A 2 3.63 -17.07 45.97
N ARG A 3 3.78 -16.99 44.64
CA ARG A 3 2.68 -16.90 43.67
C ARG A 3 1.74 -18.11 43.80
N ASP A 4 0.43 -17.85 43.74
CA ASP A 4 -0.59 -18.90 43.70
C ASP A 4 -0.47 -19.70 42.40
N PHE A 5 -0.17 -20.99 42.49
CA PHE A 5 -0.13 -21.90 41.36
C PHE A 5 -1.34 -22.84 41.41
N ARG A 6 -1.96 -23.06 40.25
CA ARG A 6 -3.01 -24.08 40.10
C ARG A 6 -2.41 -25.32 39.45
N ILE A 7 -1.96 -26.26 40.28
CA ILE A 7 -1.50 -27.57 39.84
C ILE A 7 -2.75 -28.41 39.53
N THR A 8 -2.85 -28.92 38.31
CA THR A 8 -4.00 -29.74 37.86
C THR A 8 -3.46 -31.09 37.42
N ASP A 9 -3.67 -32.11 38.24
CA ASP A 9 -3.32 -33.50 37.90
C ASP A 9 -4.46 -34.15 37.10
N PHE A 10 -4.13 -34.81 36.00
CA PHE A 10 -5.10 -35.52 35.16
C PHE A 10 -4.56 -36.89 34.75
N GLN A 11 -5.46 -37.87 34.69
CA GLN A 11 -5.15 -39.24 34.26
C GLN A 11 -5.29 -39.42 32.74
N ASN A 12 -6.36 -38.85 32.15
CA ASN A 12 -6.57 -38.75 30.71
C ASN A 12 -7.16 -37.38 30.39
N TYR A 13 -6.45 -36.57 29.61
CA TYR A 13 -6.87 -35.25 29.19
C TYR A 13 -6.98 -35.21 27.67
N GLN A 14 -8.17 -34.89 27.17
CA GLN A 14 -8.43 -34.72 25.75
C GLN A 14 -8.77 -33.25 25.49
N ALA A 15 -7.87 -32.58 24.79
CA ALA A 15 -8.15 -31.28 24.19
C ALA A 15 -8.50 -31.49 22.72
N ILE A 16 -9.61 -30.92 22.28
CA ILE A 16 -9.90 -30.81 20.86
C ILE A 16 -9.01 -29.69 20.34
N ILE A 17 -7.85 -30.05 19.78
CA ILE A 17 -7.10 -29.13 18.94
C ILE A 17 -7.95 -28.96 17.69
N GLY A 18 -8.57 -27.80 17.53
CA GLY A 18 -9.36 -27.49 16.35
C GLY A 18 -8.48 -27.64 15.11
N HIS A 19 -8.52 -28.80 14.47
CA HIS A 19 -7.95 -28.96 13.15
C HIS A 19 -8.92 -28.25 12.21
N GLN A 20 -8.69 -26.95 12.03
CA GLN A 20 -9.39 -26.19 11.02
C GLN A 20 -8.86 -26.73 9.69
N ALA A 21 -9.54 -27.77 9.17
CA ALA A 21 -9.40 -28.10 7.76
C ALA A 21 -9.52 -26.78 7.02
N VAL A 22 -8.56 -26.48 6.15
CA VAL A 22 -8.65 -25.33 5.25
C VAL A 22 -9.83 -25.62 4.33
N ALA A 23 -11.03 -25.43 4.84
CA ALA A 23 -12.22 -25.36 4.04
C ALA A 23 -11.95 -24.16 3.14
N LEU A 24 -11.85 -24.43 1.84
CA LEU A 24 -12.01 -23.40 0.82
C LEU A 24 -13.31 -22.70 1.20
N ASP A 25 -13.21 -21.57 1.89
CA ASP A 25 -14.36 -20.77 2.25
C ASP A 25 -14.95 -20.31 0.91
N PRO A 26 -16.15 -20.78 0.51
CA PRO A 26 -16.73 -20.41 -0.77
C PRO A 26 -16.98 -18.89 -0.87
N ASN A 27 -16.94 -18.20 0.28
CA ASN A 27 -17.04 -16.76 0.43
C ASN A 27 -15.68 -16.05 0.55
N ASP A 28 -14.56 -16.75 0.34
CA ASP A 28 -13.24 -16.13 0.29
C ASP A 28 -13.14 -15.22 -0.94
N THR A 29 -13.36 -13.93 -0.70
CA THR A 29 -13.28 -12.90 -1.74
C THR A 29 -11.92 -12.83 -2.40
N ASP A 30 -10.84 -13.25 -1.73
CA ASP A 30 -9.50 -13.24 -2.30
C ASP A 30 -9.34 -14.28 -3.42
N GLN A 31 -10.16 -15.34 -3.43
CA GLN A 31 -10.14 -16.41 -4.44
C GLN A 31 -11.19 -16.24 -5.54
N MET A 32 -12.07 -15.24 -5.42
CA MET A 32 -13.11 -14.99 -6.41
C MET A 32 -12.53 -14.50 -7.75
N ASP A 33 -13.17 -14.90 -8.85
CA ASP A 33 -12.87 -14.36 -10.18
C ASP A 33 -13.29 -12.89 -10.29
N MET A 34 -12.65 -12.13 -11.17
CA MET A 34 -12.87 -10.69 -11.35
C MET A 34 -14.31 -10.36 -11.75
N ARG A 35 -14.95 -11.22 -12.56
CA ARG A 35 -16.38 -11.07 -12.93
C ARG A 35 -17.30 -11.27 -11.74
N THR A 36 -17.01 -12.25 -10.90
CA THR A 36 -17.78 -12.53 -9.69
C THR A 36 -17.64 -11.39 -8.70
N LEU A 37 -16.42 -10.85 -8.52
CA LEU A 37 -16.16 -9.69 -7.67
C LEU A 37 -16.92 -8.45 -8.13
N TRP A 38 -17.03 -8.22 -9.44
CA TRP A 38 -17.77 -7.09 -10.00
C TRP A 38 -19.28 -7.16 -9.74
N ASN A 39 -19.84 -8.37 -9.77
CA ASN A 39 -21.28 -8.59 -9.58
C ASN A 39 -21.68 -8.80 -8.11
N THR A 40 -20.72 -8.93 -7.20
CA THR A 40 -20.97 -9.20 -5.78
C THR A 40 -20.99 -7.89 -4.99
N ASP A 41 -22.16 -7.53 -4.47
CA ASP A 41 -22.36 -6.30 -3.70
C ASP A 41 -21.96 -6.49 -2.22
N ASN A 42 -20.66 -6.61 -1.98
CA ASN A 42 -20.07 -6.77 -0.65
C ASN A 42 -18.83 -5.87 -0.51
N ASP A 43 -18.67 -5.21 0.64
CA ASP A 43 -17.53 -4.33 0.93
C ASP A 43 -16.19 -5.05 0.76
N ARG A 44 -16.10 -6.34 1.13
CA ARG A 44 -14.89 -7.15 0.89
C ARG A 44 -14.62 -7.36 -0.59
N ALA A 45 -15.65 -7.65 -1.39
CA ALA A 45 -15.51 -7.88 -2.82
C ALA A 45 -15.10 -6.59 -3.55
N ARG A 46 -15.71 -5.45 -3.18
CA ARG A 46 -15.31 -4.12 -3.68
C ARG A 46 -13.87 -3.79 -3.32
N ALA A 47 -13.47 -4.02 -2.07
CA ALA A 47 -12.09 -3.78 -1.63
C ALA A 47 -11.08 -4.63 -2.44
N GLU A 48 -11.37 -5.91 -2.66
CA GLU A 48 -10.49 -6.80 -3.42
C GLU A 48 -10.40 -6.43 -4.90
N LEU A 49 -11.52 -6.06 -5.51
CA LEU A 49 -11.55 -5.61 -6.90
C LEU A 49 -10.66 -4.36 -7.11
N HIS A 50 -10.81 -3.36 -6.25
CA HIS A 50 -10.01 -2.14 -6.32
C HIS A 50 -8.55 -2.37 -5.96
N TRP A 51 -8.27 -3.29 -5.05
CA TRP A 51 -6.93 -3.73 -4.73
C TRP A 51 -6.22 -4.34 -5.96
N ARG A 52 -6.87 -5.27 -6.67
CA ARG A 52 -6.32 -5.89 -7.88
C ARG A 52 -6.03 -4.88 -8.99
N ILE A 53 -6.94 -3.92 -9.21
CA ILE A 53 -6.73 -2.82 -10.18
C ILE A 53 -5.56 -1.95 -9.74
N THR A 54 -5.49 -1.61 -8.46
CA THR A 54 -4.40 -0.79 -7.90
C THR A 54 -3.05 -1.48 -8.08
N LEU A 55 -2.95 -2.80 -7.89
CA LEU A 55 -1.69 -3.53 -8.12
C LEU A 55 -1.18 -3.36 -9.55
N VAL A 56 -2.05 -3.48 -10.55
CA VAL A 56 -1.68 -3.27 -11.96
C VAL A 56 -1.26 -1.82 -12.21
N PHE A 57 -2.05 -0.86 -11.71
CA PHE A 57 -1.77 0.57 -11.86
C PHE A 57 -0.44 0.98 -11.19
N THR A 58 -0.13 0.39 -10.05
CA THR A 58 1.08 0.68 -9.26
C THR A 58 2.35 0.43 -10.06
N VAL A 59 2.38 -0.57 -10.94
CA VAL A 59 3.56 -0.87 -11.78
C VAL A 59 3.93 0.35 -12.64
N PHE A 60 2.95 0.95 -13.31
CA PHE A 60 3.16 2.14 -14.16
C PHE A 60 3.56 3.35 -13.32
N MET A 61 2.88 3.55 -12.20
CA MET A 61 3.09 4.67 -11.30
C MET A 61 4.48 4.64 -10.65
N MET A 62 4.94 3.47 -10.20
CA MET A 62 6.29 3.26 -9.66
C MET A 62 7.36 3.40 -10.73
N ALA A 63 7.13 2.87 -11.94
CA ALA A 63 8.05 3.05 -13.06
C ALA A 63 8.31 4.54 -13.35
N LEU A 64 7.26 5.37 -13.35
CA LEU A 64 7.39 6.82 -13.52
C LEU A 64 8.14 7.49 -12.35
N MET A 65 7.90 7.05 -11.12
CA MET A 65 8.51 7.66 -9.93
C MET A 65 10.01 7.32 -9.79
N VAL A 66 10.43 6.11 -10.21
CA VAL A 66 11.82 5.66 -10.08
C VAL A 66 12.77 6.40 -11.02
N VAL A 67 12.31 6.86 -12.19
CA VAL A 67 13.15 7.58 -13.17
C VAL A 67 13.94 8.75 -12.55
N PRO A 68 13.31 9.77 -11.94
CA PRO A 68 14.03 10.89 -11.32
C PRO A 68 14.79 10.50 -10.05
N LEU A 69 14.33 9.48 -9.31
CA LEU A 69 14.96 9.02 -8.08
C LEU A 69 16.18 8.11 -8.31
N SER A 70 16.40 7.64 -9.54
CA SER A 70 17.50 6.75 -9.89
C SER A 70 18.87 7.45 -9.97
N VAL A 71 18.92 8.79 -9.88
CA VAL A 71 20.16 9.56 -9.95
C VAL A 71 20.99 9.30 -8.69
N VAL A 72 22.12 8.61 -8.89
CA VAL A 72 23.07 8.30 -7.81
C VAL A 72 24.21 9.31 -7.80
N ASN A 73 24.50 9.87 -6.63
CA ASN A 73 25.74 10.63 -6.43
C ASN A 73 26.88 9.62 -6.20
N PRO A 74 27.97 9.60 -6.99
CA PRO A 74 29.06 8.63 -6.83
C PRO A 74 29.70 8.58 -5.42
N ARG A 75 29.44 9.62 -4.63
CA ARG A 75 29.94 9.84 -3.26
C ARG A 75 29.06 9.19 -2.18
N GLN A 76 27.79 8.95 -2.50
CA GLN A 76 26.80 8.31 -1.65
C GLN A 76 26.61 6.91 -2.21
N GLY A 77 27.01 5.86 -1.48
CA GLY A 77 26.96 4.49 -2.00
C GLY A 77 25.59 4.14 -2.61
N ARG A 78 25.58 3.35 -3.70
CA ARG A 78 24.40 3.04 -4.52
C ARG A 78 23.14 2.69 -3.70
N VAL A 79 23.31 1.91 -2.63
CA VAL A 79 22.21 1.46 -1.75
C VAL A 79 21.54 2.63 -1.03
N LEU A 80 22.33 3.61 -0.55
CA LEU A 80 21.79 4.77 0.16
C LEU A 80 20.97 5.67 -0.76
N SER A 81 21.36 5.78 -2.03
CA SER A 81 20.60 6.52 -3.05
C SER A 81 19.29 5.84 -3.44
N MET A 82 19.16 4.52 -3.27
CA MET A 82 17.90 3.78 -3.53
C MET A 82 16.91 3.85 -2.36
N LEU A 83 17.40 4.19 -1.16
CA LEU A 83 16.62 4.19 0.08
C LEU A 83 15.35 5.06 -0.01
N PRO A 84 15.36 6.28 -0.58
CA PRO A 84 14.15 7.08 -0.73
C PRO A 84 13.08 6.41 -1.59
N ALA A 85 13.48 5.79 -2.71
CA ALA A 85 12.56 5.08 -3.60
C ALA A 85 11.95 3.84 -2.92
N MET A 86 12.77 3.07 -2.18
CA MET A 86 12.31 1.92 -1.42
C MET A 86 11.32 2.31 -0.32
N LEU A 87 11.58 3.40 0.40
CA LEU A 87 10.67 3.89 1.44
C LEU A 87 9.33 4.35 0.87
N LEU A 88 9.34 5.04 -0.28
CA LEU A 88 8.10 5.43 -0.96
C LEU A 88 7.29 4.22 -1.41
N TYR A 89 7.94 3.20 -1.97
CA TYR A 89 7.28 1.95 -2.33
C TYR A 89 6.68 1.24 -1.11
N LEU A 90 7.47 1.11 -0.04
CA LEU A 90 7.05 0.48 1.20
C LEU A 90 5.84 1.21 1.79
N LEU A 91 5.91 2.54 1.90
CA LEU A 91 4.84 3.37 2.42
C LEU A 91 3.56 3.21 1.59
N PHE A 92 3.67 3.27 0.27
CA PHE A 92 2.55 3.04 -0.64
C PHE A 92 1.89 1.68 -0.37
N PHE A 93 2.69 0.62 -0.33
CA PHE A 93 2.17 -0.74 -0.17
C PHE A 93 1.50 -0.94 1.19
N LEU A 94 2.08 -0.39 2.27
CA LEU A 94 1.49 -0.44 3.61
C LEU A 94 0.14 0.30 3.66
N ILE A 95 0.06 1.48 3.06
CA ILE A 95 -1.17 2.27 3.03
C ILE A 95 -2.25 1.50 2.25
N GLN A 96 -1.95 1.01 1.05
CA GLN A 96 -2.93 0.29 0.23
C GLN A 96 -3.41 -1.01 0.90
N THR A 97 -2.49 -1.77 1.52
CA THR A 97 -2.85 -3.00 2.25
C THR A 97 -3.71 -2.69 3.48
N SER A 98 -3.40 -1.59 4.19
CA SER A 98 -4.21 -1.12 5.32
C SER A 98 -5.62 -0.69 4.88
N ILE A 99 -5.74 0.01 3.75
CA ILE A 99 -7.04 0.39 3.18
C ILE A 99 -7.82 -0.87 2.76
N LYS A 100 -7.19 -1.86 2.10
CA LYS A 100 -7.83 -3.14 1.79
C LYS A 100 -8.40 -3.80 3.05
N SER A 101 -7.59 -3.94 4.10
CA SER A 101 -7.99 -4.60 5.34
C SER A 101 -9.13 -3.87 6.08
N ASN A 102 -9.08 -2.53 6.13
CA ASN A 102 -10.11 -1.73 6.80
C ASN A 102 -11.38 -1.58 5.94
N GLY A 103 -11.22 -1.52 4.63
CA GLY A 103 -12.30 -1.48 3.65
C GLY A 103 -13.11 -2.77 3.66
N GLY A 104 -12.46 -3.94 3.71
CA GLY A 104 -13.13 -5.22 3.87
C GLY A 104 -13.87 -5.40 5.21
N LYS A 105 -13.64 -4.52 6.19
CA LYS A 105 -14.38 -4.48 7.47
C LYS A 105 -15.52 -3.45 7.45
N GLY A 106 -15.80 -2.80 6.31
CA GLY A 106 -16.84 -1.78 6.17
C GLY A 106 -16.54 -0.45 6.87
N LYS A 107 -15.30 -0.24 7.34
CA LYS A 107 -14.95 1.00 8.08
C LYS A 107 -14.65 2.19 7.17
N LEU A 108 -14.25 1.93 5.94
CA LEU A 108 -13.81 2.91 4.96
C LEU A 108 -14.32 2.48 3.59
N ASP A 109 -14.73 3.43 2.75
CA ASP A 109 -14.99 3.14 1.34
C ASP A 109 -13.64 2.88 0.63
N PRO A 110 -13.37 1.63 0.18
CA PRO A 110 -12.12 1.30 -0.49
C PRO A 110 -11.94 2.10 -1.79
N VAL A 111 -13.04 2.43 -2.48
CA VAL A 111 -12.99 3.13 -3.77
C VAL A 111 -12.41 4.52 -3.57
N ILE A 112 -12.93 5.28 -2.61
CA ILE A 112 -12.52 6.67 -2.40
C ILE A 112 -11.05 6.71 -1.94
N TRP A 113 -10.70 5.91 -0.92
CA TRP A 113 -9.38 5.99 -0.30
C TRP A 113 -8.26 5.40 -1.14
N MET A 114 -8.47 4.25 -1.81
CA MET A 114 -7.43 3.67 -2.67
C MET A 114 -7.10 4.58 -3.85
N TRP A 115 -8.13 5.14 -4.50
CA TRP A 115 -7.93 6.07 -5.62
C TRP A 115 -7.35 7.41 -5.19
N ALA A 116 -7.73 7.94 -4.02
CA ALA A 116 -7.11 9.15 -3.48
C ALA A 116 -5.59 8.95 -3.30
N VAL A 117 -5.16 7.82 -2.73
CA VAL A 117 -3.74 7.51 -2.57
C VAL A 117 -3.05 7.36 -3.91
N ASN A 118 -3.66 6.65 -4.88
CA ASN A 118 -3.13 6.50 -6.23
C ASN A 118 -2.95 7.86 -6.94
N LEU A 119 -3.92 8.77 -6.81
CA LEU A 119 -3.85 10.10 -7.40
C LEU A 119 -2.77 10.97 -6.75
N ILE A 120 -2.64 10.93 -5.42
CA ILE A 120 -1.58 11.64 -4.70
C ILE A 120 -0.20 11.16 -5.17
N TYR A 121 -0.01 9.85 -5.26
CA TYR A 121 1.23 9.24 -5.72
C TYR A 121 1.51 9.55 -7.20
N LEU A 122 0.49 9.52 -8.05
CA LEU A 122 0.61 9.92 -9.45
C LEU A 122 1.02 11.40 -9.58
N ALA A 123 0.39 12.29 -8.82
CA ALA A 123 0.73 13.71 -8.79
C ALA A 123 2.16 13.93 -8.31
N LEU A 124 2.61 13.18 -7.30
CA LEU A 124 3.99 13.20 -6.83
C LEU A 124 4.97 12.74 -7.92
N ALA A 125 4.68 11.63 -8.61
CA ALA A 125 5.50 11.12 -9.69
C ALA A 125 5.63 12.14 -10.84
N ILE A 126 4.51 12.74 -11.26
CA ILE A 126 4.48 13.78 -12.29
C ILE A 126 5.26 15.02 -11.82
N GLY A 127 5.05 15.45 -10.57
CA GLY A 127 5.75 16.59 -9.99
C GLY A 127 7.27 16.40 -9.95
N LEU A 128 7.75 15.21 -9.57
CA LEU A 128 9.16 14.86 -9.58
C LEU A 128 9.74 14.86 -11.00
N ASN A 129 9.04 14.31 -11.98
CA ASN A 129 9.50 14.28 -13.38
C ASN A 129 9.54 15.67 -14.02
N LEU A 130 8.55 16.52 -13.72
CA LEU A 130 8.49 17.89 -14.22
C LEU A 130 9.52 18.80 -13.55
N TRP A 131 10.04 18.45 -12.37
CA TRP A 131 10.94 19.29 -11.59
C TRP A 131 12.20 19.73 -12.35
N ASP A 132 12.77 18.83 -13.17
CA ASP A 132 13.98 19.10 -13.95
C ASP A 132 13.70 19.79 -15.30
N THR A 133 12.43 19.99 -15.66
CA THR A 133 12.08 20.66 -16.91
C THR A 133 12.27 22.19 -16.85
N VAL A 134 12.67 22.76 -17.99
CA VAL A 134 12.92 24.20 -18.17
C VAL A 134 11.78 25.12 -17.71
N PRO A 135 10.48 24.80 -17.91
CA PRO A 135 9.37 25.64 -17.47
C PRO A 135 9.33 25.81 -15.95
N VAL A 136 9.52 24.73 -15.19
CA VAL A 136 9.48 24.74 -13.72
C VAL A 136 10.69 25.50 -13.15
N ARG A 137 11.87 25.31 -13.76
CA ARG A 137 13.08 26.10 -13.44
C ARG A 137 12.86 27.60 -13.67
N ARG A 138 12.20 28.00 -14.76
CA ARG A 138 11.88 29.42 -15.05
C ARG A 138 10.83 29.99 -14.09
N LEU A 139 9.80 29.22 -13.73
CA LEU A 139 8.80 29.61 -12.73
C LEU A 139 9.46 29.86 -11.36
N ARG A 140 10.32 28.94 -10.91
CA ARG A 140 11.05 29.09 -9.64
C ARG A 140 12.02 30.28 -9.67
N ALA A 141 12.72 30.50 -10.78
CA ALA A 141 13.59 31.67 -10.96
C ALA A 141 12.82 32.99 -10.95
N ARG A 142 11.59 33.02 -11.49
CA ARG A 142 10.70 34.18 -11.43
C ARG A 142 10.17 34.45 -10.01
N PHE A 143 9.89 33.41 -9.23
CA PHE A 143 9.48 33.56 -7.83
C PHE A 143 10.65 34.00 -6.93
N LEU A 144 11.86 33.47 -7.12
CA LEU A 144 13.06 33.86 -6.37
C LEU A 144 13.52 35.29 -6.71
N ARG A 145 13.36 35.76 -7.96
CA ARG A 145 13.67 37.15 -8.34
C ARG A 145 12.70 38.19 -7.77
N LYS A 146 11.50 37.80 -7.35
CA LYS A 146 10.51 38.71 -6.75
C LYS A 146 10.72 38.96 -5.25
N GLY A 147 11.64 38.24 -4.61
CA GLY A 147 11.96 38.39 -3.18
C GLY A 147 13.20 39.24 -2.88
N ALA A 148 13.81 39.86 -3.89
CA ALA A 148 14.95 40.78 -3.73
C ALA A 148 14.54 42.19 -4.21
N VAL A 149 13.75 42.88 -3.39
CA VAL A 149 13.57 44.33 -3.40
C VAL A 149 13.58 44.79 -1.95
#